data_AF-A0A6M3J086-F1
#
_entry.id   AF-A0A6M3J086-F1
#
_cell.length_a   1.000
_cell.length_b   1.000
_cell.length_c   1.000
_cell.angle_alpha   90.00
_cell.angle_beta   90.00
_cell.angle_gamma   90.00
#
_symmetry.space_group_name_H-M   'P 1'
#
loop_
_entity.id
_entity.type
_entity.pdbx_description
1 polymer ?
#
loop_
_entity_poly.entity_id
_entity_poly.type
_entity_poly.pdbx_seq_one_letter_code
_entity_poly.pdbx_strand_id
1 'polypeptide(L)'
;MSKPYTKKDLELFEKLGREWEAILGLQDWDIGYRFPVKDDGKDFGEGRCAITLPNTEAMNAAIVVSERDTNYDIPVAVEANETVLHELLHLFLRPLTRLGEARFGVTQERMDYEEHRIIQRLVKLLMGARCEN
;
A
#
# COMPACT_ATOMS: atom_id res chain seq x y z
N MET A 1 -5.12 -21.18 5.18
CA MET A 1 -4.01 -21.52 4.25
C MET A 1 -3.83 -20.32 3.34
N SER A 2 -2.66 -19.67 3.30
CA SER A 2 -2.45 -18.58 2.34
C SER A 2 -2.38 -19.12 0.91
N LYS A 3 -2.80 -18.30 -0.06
CA LYS A 3 -2.61 -18.61 -1.48
C LYS A 3 -1.80 -17.49 -2.13
N PRO A 4 -0.84 -17.81 -3.00
CA PRO A 4 -0.17 -16.77 -3.76
C PRO A 4 -1.16 -16.08 -4.69
N TYR A 5 -1.00 -14.77 -4.86
CA TYR A 5 -1.72 -14.03 -5.89
C TYR A 5 -1.32 -14.49 -7.29
N THR A 6 -2.27 -14.44 -8.22
CA THR A 6 -2.07 -14.80 -9.62
C THR A 6 -1.71 -13.58 -10.46
N LYS A 7 -1.18 -13.78 -11.67
CA LYS A 7 -0.91 -12.68 -12.60
C LYS A 7 -2.15 -11.80 -12.87
N LYS A 8 -3.34 -12.41 -12.95
CA LYS A 8 -4.60 -11.66 -13.10
C LYS A 8 -4.91 -10.78 -11.90
N ASP A 9 -4.53 -11.24 -10.71
CA ASP A 9 -4.66 -10.42 -9.50
C ASP A 9 -3.68 -9.26 -9.55
N LEU A 10 -2.44 -9.47 -10.00
CA LEU A 10 -1.49 -8.36 -10.19
C LEU A 10 -2.01 -7.30 -11.18
N GLU A 11 -2.59 -7.71 -12.31
CA GLU A 11 -3.24 -6.81 -13.27
C GLU A 11 -4.40 -6.04 -12.63
N LEU A 12 -5.15 -6.67 -11.73
CA LEU A 12 -6.21 -6.02 -10.95
C LEU A 12 -5.65 -5.01 -9.95
N PHE A 13 -4.58 -5.35 -9.22
CA PHE A 13 -3.88 -4.45 -8.32
C PHE A 13 -3.36 -3.22 -9.07
N GLU A 14 -2.72 -3.42 -10.22
CA GLU A 14 -2.21 -2.32 -11.05
C GLU A 14 -3.35 -1.42 -11.54
N LYS A 15 -4.44 -2.01 -12.07
CA LYS A 15 -5.60 -1.23 -12.52
C LYS A 15 -6.19 -0.37 -11.39
N LEU A 16 -6.48 -0.98 -10.24
CA LEU A 16 -7.02 -0.27 -9.07
C LEU A 16 -6.03 0.78 -8.55
N GLY A 17 -4.75 0.46 -8.63
CA GLY A 17 -3.64 1.34 -8.31
C GLY A 17 -3.68 2.62 -9.10
N ARG A 18 -3.72 2.52 -10.44
CA ARG A 18 -3.80 3.70 -11.32
C ARG A 18 -5.04 4.55 -11.05
N GLU A 19 -6.17 3.94 -10.71
CA GLU A 19 -7.39 4.70 -10.33
C GLU A 19 -7.17 5.52 -9.06
N TRP A 20 -6.58 4.93 -8.02
CA TRP A 20 -6.30 5.63 -6.77
C TRP A 20 -5.16 6.63 -6.87
N GLU A 21 -4.12 6.33 -7.65
CA GLU A 21 -3.06 7.29 -7.97
C GLU A 21 -3.64 8.57 -8.57
N ALA A 22 -4.63 8.44 -9.46
CA ALA A 22 -5.32 9.59 -10.04
C ALA A 22 -6.12 10.38 -8.99
N ILE A 23 -6.82 9.69 -8.09
CA ILE A 23 -7.64 10.30 -7.03
C ILE A 23 -6.77 11.00 -5.97
N LEU A 24 -5.66 10.37 -5.57
CA LEU A 24 -4.75 10.87 -4.54
C LEU A 24 -3.75 11.90 -5.07
N GLY A 25 -3.67 12.07 -6.39
CA GLY A 25 -2.76 13.02 -7.02
C GLY A 25 -1.28 12.58 -6.96
N LEU A 26 -1.02 11.28 -7.13
CA LEU A 26 0.31 10.67 -7.02
C LEU A 26 0.99 10.47 -8.39
N GLN A 27 0.64 11.25 -9.41
CA GLN A 27 1.18 11.09 -10.77
C GLN A 27 2.65 11.52 -10.90
N ASP A 28 3.18 12.19 -9.88
CA ASP A 28 4.58 12.53 -9.70
C ASP A 28 5.42 11.35 -9.17
N TRP A 29 4.79 10.27 -8.73
CA TRP A 29 5.47 9.04 -8.32
C TRP A 29 5.55 8.02 -9.47
N ASP A 30 6.73 7.40 -9.65
CA ASP A 30 6.87 6.20 -10.47
C ASP A 30 6.59 4.97 -9.60
N ILE A 31 5.34 4.48 -9.69
CA ILE A 31 4.83 3.37 -8.88
C ILE A 31 4.76 2.11 -9.74
N GLY A 32 5.55 1.10 -9.36
CA GLY A 32 5.54 -0.24 -9.94
C GLY A 32 4.76 -1.24 -9.09
N TYR A 33 4.06 -2.17 -9.75
CA TYR A 33 3.36 -3.28 -9.10
C TYR A 33 4.08 -4.59 -9.45
N ARG A 34 4.48 -5.37 -8.45
CA ARG A 34 5.24 -6.61 -8.71
C ARG A 34 5.00 -7.68 -7.64
N PHE A 35 5.25 -8.93 -8.02
CA PHE A 35 5.42 -10.01 -7.04
C PHE A 35 6.76 -9.87 -6.32
N PRO A 36 6.89 -10.43 -5.11
CA PRO A 36 8.18 -10.52 -4.44
C PRO A 36 9.18 -11.27 -5.32
N VAL A 37 10.33 -10.66 -5.54
CA VAL A 37 11.49 -11.35 -6.12
C VAL A 37 12.10 -12.15 -4.98
N LYS A 38 12.20 -13.47 -5.11
CA LYS A 38 12.96 -14.30 -4.17
C LYS A 38 14.42 -13.91 -4.30
N ASP A 39 14.90 -13.05 -3.40
CA ASP A 39 16.30 -12.65 -3.34
C ASP A 39 16.96 -13.42 -2.18
N ASP A 40 17.82 -14.37 -2.52
CA ASP A 40 18.80 -15.07 -1.68
C ASP A 40 18.51 -15.19 -0.16
N GLY A 41 17.35 -15.75 0.20
CA GLY A 41 17.05 -16.17 1.56
C GLY A 41 16.57 -15.08 2.52
N LYS A 42 16.17 -13.90 2.02
CA LYS A 42 15.35 -12.96 2.80
C LYS A 42 13.91 -13.06 2.32
N ASP A 43 13.10 -13.84 3.03
CA ASP A 43 11.66 -13.73 2.94
C ASP A 43 11.31 -12.27 3.25
N PHE A 44 10.72 -11.56 2.28
CA PHE A 44 9.98 -10.35 2.60
C PHE A 44 8.90 -10.82 3.57
N GLY A 45 9.07 -10.46 4.84
CA GLY A 45 8.32 -11.05 5.95
C GLY A 45 6.83 -11.14 5.65
N GLU A 46 6.24 -12.26 6.05
CA GLU A 46 4.80 -12.53 5.98
C GLU A 46 4.01 -11.26 6.27
N GLY A 47 3.44 -10.66 5.23
CA GLY A 47 2.92 -9.32 5.34
C GLY A 47 2.41 -8.85 4.00
N ARG A 48 1.12 -8.55 3.98
CA ARG A 48 0.36 -7.98 2.87
C ARG A 48 1.17 -6.85 2.24
N CYS A 49 1.19 -6.83 0.91
CA CYS A 49 1.49 -5.68 0.07
C CYS A 49 2.40 -4.60 0.69
N ALA A 50 3.68 -4.55 0.37
CA ALA A 50 4.60 -3.60 0.99
C ALA A 50 5.17 -2.59 -0.01
N ILE A 51 5.34 -1.33 0.41
CA ILE A 51 6.06 -0.33 -0.36
C ILE A 51 7.57 -0.47 -0.17
N THR A 52 8.29 -0.67 -1.26
CA THR A 52 9.75 -0.50 -1.29
C THR A 52 10.10 0.85 -1.88
N LEU A 53 10.82 1.68 -1.11
CA LEU A 53 11.36 2.98 -1.53
C LEU A 53 12.87 2.84 -1.83
N PRO A 54 13.28 2.62 -3.09
CA PRO A 54 14.70 2.56 -3.43
C PRO A 54 15.40 3.92 -3.25
N ASN A 55 14.69 5.03 -3.49
CA ASN A 55 15.21 6.38 -3.29
C ASN A 55 14.07 7.39 -3.15
N THR A 56 13.98 8.08 -2.01
CA THR A 56 12.93 9.08 -1.76
C THR A 56 13.09 10.39 -2.55
N GLU A 57 14.28 10.68 -3.07
CA GLU A 57 14.51 11.83 -3.95
C GLU A 57 14.07 11.54 -5.39
N ALA A 58 14.02 10.27 -5.77
CA ALA A 58 13.62 9.84 -7.11
C ALA A 58 12.10 9.68 -7.26
N MET A 59 11.31 9.79 -6.18
CA MET A 59 9.86 9.55 -6.17
C MET A 59 9.46 8.19 -6.74
N ASN A 60 10.31 7.17 -6.51
CA ASN A 60 10.08 5.81 -6.99
C ASN A 60 9.57 4.94 -5.83
N ALA A 61 8.51 4.17 -6.10
CA ALA A 61 7.95 3.22 -5.16
C ALA A 61 7.58 1.92 -5.87
N ALA A 62 7.63 0.79 -5.17
CA ALA A 62 7.05 -0.44 -5.67
C ALA A 62 6.14 -1.06 -4.63
N ILE A 63 4.94 -1.42 -5.05
CA ILE A 63 3.93 -2.13 -4.28
C ILE A 63 4.14 -3.63 -4.54
N VAL A 64 4.58 -4.36 -3.51
CA VAL A 64 4.97 -5.77 -3.61
C VAL A 64 3.86 -6.70 -3.12
N VAL A 65 3.18 -7.38 -4.04
CA VAL A 65 2.01 -8.23 -3.75
C VAL A 65 2.47 -9.66 -3.44
N SER A 66 2.44 -10.06 -2.17
CA SER A 66 3.06 -11.31 -1.67
C SER A 66 2.07 -12.48 -1.55
N GLU A 67 1.11 -12.39 -0.63
CA GLU A 67 0.21 -13.49 -0.29
C GLU A 67 -1.20 -13.01 0.01
N ARG A 68 -2.17 -13.87 -0.34
CA ARG A 68 -3.58 -13.67 -0.04
C ARG A 68 -3.96 -14.40 1.24
N ASP A 69 -4.68 -13.71 2.12
CA ASP A 69 -5.28 -14.33 3.30
C ASP A 69 -6.62 -14.97 2.92
N THR A 70 -6.60 -16.26 2.61
CA THR A 70 -7.84 -16.97 2.24
C THR A 70 -8.62 -17.50 3.45
N ASN A 71 -8.26 -17.09 4.67
CA ASN A 71 -9.04 -17.48 5.84
C ASN A 71 -10.37 -16.71 5.92
N TYR A 72 -10.55 -15.68 5.09
CA TYR A 72 -11.78 -14.91 4.98
C TYR A 72 -12.39 -15.06 3.58
N ASP A 73 -13.72 -15.17 3.50
CA ASP A 73 -14.47 -15.21 2.24
C ASP A 73 -14.67 -13.80 1.67
N ILE A 74 -13.57 -13.03 1.61
CA ILE A 74 -13.54 -11.67 1.06
C ILE A 74 -13.26 -11.79 -0.44
N PRO A 75 -14.08 -11.15 -1.30
CA PRO A 75 -13.81 -11.13 -2.73
C PRO A 75 -12.43 -10.54 -3.02
N VAL A 76 -11.66 -11.17 -3.93
CA VAL A 76 -10.30 -10.72 -4.30
C VAL A 76 -10.26 -9.24 -4.66
N ALA A 77 -11.28 -8.76 -5.39
CA ALA A 77 -11.34 -7.36 -5.80
C ALA A 77 -11.51 -6.39 -4.63
N VAL A 78 -12.22 -6.79 -3.57
CA VAL A 78 -12.38 -5.97 -2.36
C VAL A 78 -11.06 -5.92 -1.59
N GLU A 79 -10.45 -7.08 -1.37
CA GLU A 79 -9.15 -7.21 -0.70
C GLU A 79 -8.05 -6.43 -1.44
N ALA A 80 -7.98 -6.58 -2.76
CA ALA A 80 -7.02 -5.86 -3.61
C ALA A 80 -7.23 -4.36 -3.55
N ASN A 81 -8.48 -3.88 -3.63
CA ASN A 81 -8.80 -2.46 -3.61
C ASN A 81 -8.45 -1.82 -2.26
N GLU A 82 -8.79 -2.49 -1.15
CA GLU A 82 -8.44 -2.04 0.19
C GLU A 82 -6.92 -1.97 0.37
N THR A 83 -6.23 -3.03 -0.07
CA THR A 83 -4.78 -3.16 0.08
C THR A 83 -4.03 -2.11 -0.74
N VAL A 84 -4.39 -1.93 -2.01
CA VAL A 84 -3.77 -0.91 -2.87
C VAL A 84 -3.97 0.49 -2.31
N LEU A 85 -5.20 0.81 -1.87
CA LEU A 85 -5.48 2.11 -1.26
C LEU A 85 -4.65 2.32 0.01
N HIS A 86 -4.53 1.30 0.86
CA HIS A 86 -3.71 1.36 2.08
C HIS A 86 -2.26 1.75 1.76
N GLU A 87 -1.64 1.04 0.81
CA GLU A 87 -0.27 1.33 0.41
C GLU A 87 -0.13 2.73 -0.20
N LEU A 88 -0.98 3.09 -1.15
CA LEU A 88 -0.89 4.42 -1.76
C LEU A 88 -1.08 5.56 -0.73
N LEU A 89 -1.84 5.34 0.33
CA LEU A 89 -1.97 6.32 1.42
C LEU A 89 -0.67 6.49 2.24
N HIS A 90 0.17 5.46 2.38
CA HIS A 90 1.51 5.63 2.93
C HIS A 90 2.37 6.56 2.06
N LEU A 91 2.32 6.42 0.74
CA LEU A 91 3.02 7.34 -0.17
C LEU A 91 2.48 8.78 -0.05
N PHE A 92 1.17 8.92 -0.04
CA PHE A 92 0.49 10.20 0.10
C PHE A 92 0.86 10.94 1.39
N LEU A 93 0.95 10.22 2.52
CA LEU A 93 1.26 10.81 3.83
C LEU A 93 2.78 11.01 4.07
N ARG A 94 3.64 10.38 3.27
CA ARG A 94 5.09 10.36 3.46
C ARG A 94 5.72 11.75 3.67
N PRO A 95 5.36 12.82 2.92
CA PRO A 95 5.94 14.15 3.15
C PRO A 95 5.66 14.68 4.56
N LEU A 96 4.47 14.42 5.11
CA LEU A 96 4.08 14.84 6.45
C LEU A 96 4.82 14.06 7.53
N THR A 97 4.96 12.75 7.35
CA THR A 97 5.68 11.88 8.28
C THR A 97 7.13 12.35 8.45
N ARG A 98 7.82 12.70 7.34
CA ARG A 98 9.19 13.24 7.37
C ARG A 98 9.29 14.59 8.09
N LEU A 99 8.32 15.49 7.88
CA LEU A 99 8.28 16.79 8.56
C LEU A 99 8.06 16.62 10.08
N GLY A 100 7.24 15.63 10.47
CA GLY A 100 6.98 15.29 11.86
C GLY A 100 8.22 14.79 12.59
N GLU A 101 8.90 13.79 12.01
CA GLU A 101 10.16 13.23 12.52
C GLU A 101 11.23 14.31 12.72
N ALA A 102 11.43 15.15 11.70
CA ALA A 102 12.46 16.20 11.71
C ALA A 102 12.18 17.31 12.73
N ARG A 103 10.91 17.65 12.98
CA ARG A 103 10.53 18.83 13.78
C ARG A 103 10.28 18.53 15.26
N PHE A 104 9.72 17.36 15.58
CA PHE A 104 9.20 17.10 16.93
C PHE A 104 9.98 16.02 17.70
N GLY A 105 10.98 15.39 17.08
CA GLY A 105 11.78 14.34 17.75
C GLY A 105 10.94 13.15 18.20
N VAL A 106 9.82 12.90 17.53
CA VAL A 106 8.92 11.78 17.81
C VAL A 106 9.60 10.50 17.34
N THR A 107 9.45 9.41 18.09
CA THR A 107 9.99 8.10 17.69
C THR A 107 9.32 7.60 16.42
N GLN A 108 10.07 6.89 15.58
CA GLN A 108 9.54 6.27 14.36
C GLN A 108 8.28 5.44 14.65
N GLU A 109 8.34 4.62 15.69
CA GLU A 109 7.22 3.77 16.12
C GLU A 109 5.93 4.56 16.40
N ARG A 110 6.04 5.75 17.01
CA ARG A 110 4.87 6.58 17.28
C ARG A 110 4.33 7.23 16.01
N MET A 111 5.21 7.63 15.09
CA MET A 111 4.81 8.14 13.78
C MET A 111 4.07 7.06 12.98
N ASP A 112 4.65 5.86 12.90
CA ASP A 112 4.05 4.71 12.19
C ASP A 112 2.69 4.33 12.79
N TYR A 113 2.55 4.38 14.12
CA TYR A 113 1.26 4.13 14.78
C TYR A 113 0.18 5.15 14.39
N GLU A 114 0.51 6.45 14.43
CA GLU A 114 -0.44 7.51 14.08
C GLU A 114 -0.77 7.50 12.58
N GLU A 115 0.23 7.24 11.72
CA GLU A 115 0.07 7.06 10.27
C GLU A 115 -0.91 5.92 9.98
N HIS A 116 -0.66 4.70 10.48
CA HIS A 116 -1.58 3.58 10.29
C HIS A 116 -2.98 3.87 10.81
N ARG A 117 -3.12 4.56 11.96
CA ARG A 117 -4.44 4.93 12.50
C ARG A 117 -5.19 5.87 11.55
N ILE A 118 -4.49 6.81 10.90
CA ILE A 118 -5.08 7.71 9.90
C ILE A 118 -5.44 6.94 8.63
N ILE A 119 -4.53 6.11 8.12
CA ILE A 119 -4.76 5.30 6.92
C ILE A 119 -5.98 4.41 7.09
N GLN A 120 -6.10 3.67 8.20
CA GLN A 120 -7.27 2.82 8.46
C GLN A 120 -8.60 3.58 8.42
N ARG A 121 -8.62 4.83 8.91
CA ARG A 121 -9.82 5.68 8.85
C ARG A 121 -10.11 6.15 7.43
N LEU A 122 -9.08 6.57 6.69
CA LEU A 122 -9.22 7.01 5.30
C LEU A 122 -9.68 5.88 4.40
N VAL A 123 -9.09 4.68 4.53
CA VAL A 123 -9.52 3.47 3.82
C VAL A 123 -11.01 3.23 4.05
N LYS A 124 -11.47 3.23 5.31
CA LYS A 124 -12.88 3.01 5.63
C LYS A 124 -13.80 4.06 5.01
N LEU A 125 -13.43 5.34 5.07
CA LEU A 125 -14.23 6.44 4.51
C LEU A 125 -14.30 6.38 2.99
N LEU A 126 -13.17 6.18 2.33
CA LEU A 126 -13.05 6.19 0.88
C LEU A 126 -13.66 4.93 0.25
N MET A 127 -13.51 3.76 0.90
CA MET A 127 -14.19 2.54 0.48
C MET A 127 -15.70 2.61 0.71
N GLY A 128 -16.15 3.20 1.83
CA GLY A 128 -17.57 3.42 2.11
C GLY A 128 -18.24 4.34 1.09
N ALA A 129 -17.60 5.47 0.75
CA ALA A 129 -18.11 6.43 -0.23
C ALA A 129 -18.22 5.88 -1.66
N ARG A 130 -17.44 4.83 -1.99
CA ARG A 130 -17.50 4.13 -3.29
C ARG A 130 -18.64 3.13 -3.40
N CYS A 131 -19.26 2.71 -2.30
CA CYS A 131 -20.41 1.79 -2.30
C CYS A 131 -21.77 2.49 -2.46
N GLU A 132 -21.80 3.82 -2.38
CA GLU A 132 -23.03 4.63 -2.43
C GLU A 132 -23.25 5.35 -3.78
N ASN A 133 -22.37 5.15 -4.76
CA ASN A 133 -22.48 5.66 -6.14
C ASN A 133 -22.52 4.51 -7.15
#